data_AF-A0A259EZY0-F1
#
_entry.id   AF-A0A259EZY0-F1
#
_cell.length_a   1.000
_cell.length_b   1.000
_cell.length_c   1.000
_cell.angle_alpha   90.00
_cell.angle_beta   90.00
_cell.angle_gamma   90.00
#
_symmetry.space_group_name_H-M   'P 1'
#
loop_
_entity.id
_entity.type
_entity.pdbx_description
1 polymer ?
#
loop_
_entity_poly.entity_id
_entity_poly.type
_entity_poly.pdbx_seq_one_letter_code
_entity_poly.pdbx_strand_id
1 'polypeptide(L)'
;EAVAHSPLVKTAFFASDPNLGRILAAIGYAGIADLDVNQVQMWLGDVWVAKNGGRHPDYQEVDGQRVMQAAEITVKIDLGRGSAEQTMWTCDLSHDYVSINADYRS
;
A
#
# COMPACT_ATOMS: atom_id res chain seq x y z
N GLU A 1 -9.56 -3.75 2.81
CA GLU A 1 -10.25 -2.58 2.19
C GLU A 1 -9.51 -1.27 2.36
N ALA A 2 -9.22 -0.83 3.59
CA ALA A 2 -8.64 0.49 3.87
C ALA A 2 -7.45 0.90 2.97
N VAL A 3 -6.49 -0.01 2.74
CA VAL A 3 -5.33 0.25 1.86
C VAL A 3 -5.75 0.54 0.42
N ALA A 4 -6.65 -0.27 -0.15
CA ALA A 4 -7.06 -0.17 -1.55
C ALA A 4 -7.88 1.10 -1.85
N HIS A 5 -8.60 1.62 -0.85
CA HIS A 5 -9.42 2.84 -0.96
C HIS A 5 -8.69 4.11 -0.52
N SER A 6 -7.52 4.00 0.09
CA SER A 6 -6.76 5.15 0.61
C SER A 6 -6.27 6.06 -0.53
N PRO A 7 -6.72 7.32 -0.63
CA PRO A 7 -6.24 8.25 -1.66
C PRO A 7 -4.73 8.52 -1.55
N LEU A 8 -4.19 8.50 -0.32
CA LEU A 8 -2.75 8.68 -0.09
C LEU A 8 -1.94 7.50 -0.64
N VAL A 9 -2.43 6.27 -0.45
CA VAL A 9 -1.78 5.08 -1.03
C VAL A 9 -1.87 5.13 -2.56
N LYS A 10 -3.05 5.42 -3.10
CA LYS A 10 -3.28 5.47 -4.56
C LYS A 10 -2.44 6.55 -5.25
N THR A 11 -2.25 7.71 -4.62
CA THR A 11 -1.35 8.76 -5.15
C THR A 11 0.13 8.41 -5.01
N ALA A 12 0.51 7.64 -3.99
CA ALA A 12 1.88 7.12 -3.90
C ALA A 12 2.16 6.11 -5.03
N PHE A 13 1.18 5.26 -5.37
CA PHE A 13 1.25 4.37 -6.53
C PHE A 13 1.40 5.16 -7.84
N PHE A 14 0.60 6.23 -8.04
CA PHE A 14 0.71 7.10 -9.22
C PHE A 14 2.10 7.73 -9.36
N ALA A 15 2.68 8.18 -8.25
CA ALA A 15 4.01 8.80 -8.22
C ALA A 15 5.17 7.79 -8.26
N SER A 16 4.88 6.49 -8.33
CA SER A 16 5.86 5.41 -8.11
C SER A 16 6.68 5.60 -6.82
N ASP A 17 6.10 6.19 -5.77
CA ASP A 17 6.77 6.49 -4.49
C ASP A 17 6.55 5.33 -3.50
N PRO A 18 7.58 4.58 -3.07
CA PRO A 18 7.46 3.46 -2.13
C PRO A 18 7.18 3.92 -0.68
N ASN A 19 6.12 4.70 -0.49
CA ASN A 19 5.77 5.34 0.77
C ASN A 19 5.11 4.37 1.75
N LEU A 20 5.94 3.61 2.47
CA LEU A 20 5.51 2.60 3.43
C LEU A 20 4.59 3.17 4.51
N GLY A 21 4.87 4.41 4.95
CA GLY A 21 4.11 5.08 6.00
C GLY A 21 2.64 5.26 5.65
N ARG A 22 2.32 5.56 4.39
CA ARG A 22 0.92 5.69 3.93
C ARG A 22 0.18 4.36 3.96
N ILE A 23 0.85 3.26 3.62
CA ILE A 23 0.25 1.91 3.64
C ILE A 23 0.06 1.44 5.09
N LEU A 24 1.07 1.59 5.95
CA LEU A 24 0.99 1.25 7.37
C LEU A 24 -0.09 2.08 8.10
N ALA A 25 -0.21 3.37 7.79
CA ALA A 25 -1.30 4.20 8.32
C ALA A 25 -2.68 3.68 7.89
N ALA A 26 -2.82 3.24 6.64
CA ALA A 26 -4.07 2.66 6.13
C ALA A 26 -4.44 1.33 6.79
N ILE A 27 -3.46 0.50 7.13
CA ILE A 27 -3.67 -0.68 7.98
C ILE A 27 -4.16 -0.24 9.38
N GLY A 28 -3.51 0.77 9.96
CA GLY A 28 -3.82 1.25 11.31
C GLY A 28 -5.25 1.79 11.49
N TYR A 29 -5.81 2.47 10.48
CA TYR A 29 -7.20 2.96 10.55
C TYR A 29 -8.25 1.96 10.02
N ALA A 30 -7.88 0.71 9.72
CA ALA A 30 -8.78 -0.28 9.13
C ALA A 30 -9.93 -0.76 10.05
N GLY A 31 -10.08 -0.21 11.25
CA GLY A 31 -11.16 -0.54 12.19
C GLY A 31 -10.95 -1.88 12.91
N ILE A 32 -9.73 -2.40 12.93
CA ILE A 32 -9.39 -3.66 13.60
C ILE A 32 -9.02 -3.36 15.06
N ALA A 33 -9.93 -3.67 16.00
CA ALA A 33 -9.81 -3.26 17.39
C ALA A 33 -8.63 -3.93 18.15
N ASP A 34 -8.29 -5.17 17.78
CA ASP A 34 -7.28 -6.01 18.43
C ASP A 34 -6.08 -6.27 17.50
N LEU A 35 -5.77 -5.32 16.62
CA LEU A 35 -4.58 -5.40 15.77
C LEU A 35 -3.30 -5.16 16.59
N ASP A 36 -2.45 -6.18 16.67
CA ASP A 36 -1.08 -6.01 17.14
C ASP A 36 -0.18 -5.49 16.01
N VAL A 37 0.11 -4.20 16.03
CA VAL A 37 0.95 -3.54 15.03
C VAL A 37 2.35 -4.13 14.95
N ASN A 38 2.87 -4.72 16.05
CA ASN A 38 4.22 -5.30 16.08
C ASN A 38 4.32 -6.64 15.36
N GLN A 39 3.20 -7.20 14.90
CA GLN A 39 3.18 -8.42 14.10
C GLN A 39 2.97 -8.14 12.60
N VAL A 40 2.70 -6.88 12.23
CA VAL A 40 2.46 -6.51 10.84
C VAL A 40 3.73 -6.67 10.02
N GLN A 41 3.61 -7.35 8.89
CA GLN A 41 4.64 -7.50 7.88
C GLN A 41 4.11 -7.03 6.53
N MET A 42 4.98 -6.48 5.69
CA MET A 42 4.59 -5.96 4.39
C MET A 42 5.67 -6.19 3.34
N TRP A 43 5.23 -6.55 2.14
CA TRP A 43 6.05 -6.70 0.96
C TRP A 43 5.51 -5.85 -0.19
N LEU A 44 6.42 -5.25 -0.95
CA LEU A 44 6.16 -4.70 -2.27
C LEU A 44 6.77 -5.65 -3.28
N GLY A 45 5.95 -6.36 -4.05
CA GLY A 45 6.41 -7.44 -4.92
C GLY A 45 7.19 -8.49 -4.12
N ASP A 46 8.44 -8.65 -4.49
CA ASP A 46 9.41 -9.55 -3.85
C ASP A 46 10.18 -8.91 -2.68
N VAL A 47 10.05 -7.60 -2.47
CA VAL A 47 10.84 -6.83 -1.50
C VAL A 47 10.14 -6.79 -0.15
N TRP A 48 10.81 -7.27 0.90
CA TRP A 48 10.31 -7.19 2.28
C TRP A 48 10.58 -5.80 2.88
N VAL A 49 9.54 -4.97 2.92
CA VAL A 49 9.67 -3.53 3.23
C VAL A 49 9.35 -3.18 4.68
N ALA A 50 8.44 -3.93 5.33
CA ALA A 50 8.13 -3.75 6.74
C ALA A 50 8.12 -5.07 7.50
N LYS A 51 8.74 -5.08 8.67
CA LYS A 51 8.87 -6.22 9.58
C LYS A 51 8.56 -5.77 10.99
N ASN A 52 7.73 -6.54 11.68
CA ASN A 52 7.29 -6.28 13.05
C ASN A 52 6.75 -4.85 13.26
N GLY A 53 5.91 -4.38 12.33
CA GLY A 53 5.32 -3.02 12.36
C GLY A 53 6.26 -1.88 11.99
N GLY A 54 7.55 -2.13 11.81
CA GLY A 54 8.56 -1.13 11.44
C GLY A 54 9.15 -1.35 10.05
N ARG A 55 9.94 -0.40 9.57
CA ARG A 55 10.75 -0.55 8.34
C ARG A 55 11.69 -1.76 8.50
N HIS A 56 11.76 -2.62 7.50
CA HIS A 56 12.72 -3.73 7.51
C HIS A 56 14.16 -3.17 7.54
N PRO A 57 15.05 -3.60 8.46
CA PRO A 57 16.40 -3.04 8.58
C PRO A 57 17.22 -3.11 7.30
N ASP A 58 17.11 -4.23 6.57
CA ASP A 58 17.84 -4.46 5.33
C ASP A 58 17.16 -3.86 4.09
N TYR A 59 16.00 -3.20 4.25
CA TYR A 59 15.27 -2.63 3.11
C TYR A 59 15.95 -1.36 2.58
N GLN A 60 16.31 -1.40 1.30
CA GLN A 60 16.82 -0.25 0.55
C GLN A 60 15.71 0.37 -0.29
N GLU A 61 15.62 1.70 -0.28
CA GLU A 61 14.58 2.43 -1.02
C GLU A 61 14.61 2.15 -2.52
N VAL A 62 15.80 1.91 -3.09
CA VAL A 62 15.98 1.56 -4.50
C VAL A 62 15.23 0.28 -4.89
N ASP A 63 15.13 -0.69 -3.99
CA ASP A 63 14.41 -1.95 -4.25
C ASP A 63 12.90 -1.72 -4.31
N GLY A 64 12.38 -0.91 -3.40
CA GLY A 64 10.97 -0.52 -3.41
C GLY A 64 10.64 0.32 -4.65
N GLN A 65 11.51 1.27 -4.99
CA GLN A 65 11.36 2.11 -6.18
C GLN A 65 11.30 1.28 -7.47
N ARG A 66 12.14 0.25 -7.58
CA ARG A 66 12.13 -0.69 -8.72
C ARG A 66 10.77 -1.36 -8.87
N VAL A 67 10.18 -1.84 -7.79
CA VAL A 67 8.85 -2.47 -7.83
C VAL A 67 7.76 -1.47 -8.20
N MET A 68 7.83 -0.26 -7.65
CA MET A 68 6.84 0.80 -7.87
C MET A 68 6.86 1.39 -9.30
N GLN A 69 7.89 1.11 -10.09
CA GLN A 69 7.97 1.48 -11.51
C GLN A 69 7.28 0.46 -12.43
N ALA A 70 6.88 -0.70 -11.91
CA ALA A 70 6.16 -1.69 -12.70
C ALA A 70 4.71 -1.24 -12.96
N ALA A 71 4.15 -1.67 -14.09
CA ALA A 71 2.76 -1.41 -14.43
C ALA A 71 1.77 -2.07 -13.45
N GLU A 72 2.16 -3.21 -12.88
CA GLU A 72 1.41 -3.93 -11.86
C GLU A 72 2.22 -4.02 -10.56
N ILE A 73 1.65 -3.50 -9.47
CA ILE A 73 2.30 -3.46 -8.16
C ILE A 73 1.56 -4.43 -7.24
N THR A 74 2.24 -5.50 -6.84
CA THR A 74 1.71 -6.40 -5.81
C THR A 74 2.09 -5.86 -4.43
N VAL A 75 1.11 -5.67 -3.56
CA VAL A 75 1.33 -5.34 -2.15
C VAL A 75 0.80 -6.49 -1.31
N LYS A 76 1.68 -7.14 -0.55
CA LYS A 76 1.30 -8.20 0.39
C LYS A 76 1.41 -7.67 1.81
N ILE A 77 0.36 -7.86 2.59
CA ILE A 77 0.30 -7.46 3.99
C ILE A 77 -0.08 -8.70 4.80
N ASP A 78 0.76 -9.05 5.75
CA ASP A 78 0.48 -10.07 6.75
C ASP A 78 0.24 -9.38 8.09
N LEU A 79 -0.93 -9.63 8.68
CA LEU A 79 -1.32 -9.03 9.95
C LEU A 79 -0.85 -9.85 11.16
N GLY A 80 -0.32 -11.06 10.96
CA GLY A 80 0.10 -11.96 12.05
C GLY A 80 -1.06 -12.51 12.87
N ARG A 81 -2.27 -12.59 12.30
CA ARG A 81 -3.53 -12.85 13.03
C ARG A 81 -4.30 -14.08 12.55
N GLY A 82 -3.58 -15.12 12.15
CA GLY A 82 -4.14 -16.40 11.69
C GLY A 82 -3.96 -16.62 10.19
N SER A 83 -4.86 -17.39 9.58
CA SER A 83 -4.74 -17.85 8.18
C SER A 83 -5.80 -17.27 7.24
N ALA A 84 -6.57 -16.28 7.69
CA ALA A 84 -7.55 -15.62 6.83
C ALA A 84 -6.83 -14.78 5.76
N GLU A 85 -7.27 -14.90 4.52
CA GLU A 85 -6.68 -14.21 3.37
C GLU A 85 -7.77 -13.57 2.52
N GLN A 86 -7.47 -12.38 1.98
CA GLN A 86 -8.32 -11.68 1.04
C GLN A 86 -7.47 -10.88 0.06
N THR A 87 -7.82 -10.95 -1.23
CA THR A 87 -7.17 -10.18 -2.30
C THR A 87 -8.08 -9.04 -2.75
N MET A 88 -7.49 -7.87 -3.00
CA MET A 88 -8.18 -6.73 -3.58
C MET A 88 -7.40 -6.16 -4.75
N TRP A 89 -8.14 -5.77 -5.78
CA TRP A 89 -7.61 -5.06 -6.93
C TRP A 89 -8.00 -3.59 -6.83
N THR A 90 -7.03 -2.71 -7.05
CA THR A 90 -7.25 -1.26 -7.12
C THR A 90 -6.29 -0.69 -8.16
N CYS A 91 -6.52 0.56 -8.53
CA CYS A 91 -5.60 1.35 -9.35
C CYS A 91 -4.94 2.46 -8.53
N ASP A 92 -4.10 3.24 -9.16
CA ASP A 92 -3.61 4.51 -8.64
C ASP A 92 -4.70 5.61 -8.65
N LEU A 93 -4.34 6.83 -8.25
CA LEU A 93 -5.18 8.01 -8.34
C LEU A 93 -4.39 9.10 -9.07
N SER A 94 -4.62 9.19 -10.38
CA SER A 94 -3.89 10.06 -11.31
C SER A 94 -4.55 11.42 -11.52
N HIS A 95 -3.84 12.33 -12.18
CA HIS A 95 -4.43 13.58 -12.66
C HIS A 95 -5.54 13.33 -13.68
N ASP A 96 -5.38 12.37 -14.59
CA ASP A 96 -6.38 12.03 -15.60
C ASP A 96 -7.70 11.57 -14.98
N TYR A 97 -7.63 10.79 -13.89
CA TYR A 97 -8.83 10.42 -13.14
C TYR A 97 -9.61 11.66 -12.70
N VAL A 98 -8.92 12.70 -12.20
CA VAL A 98 -9.55 13.94 -11.78
C VAL A 98 -10.11 14.71 -12.98
N SER A 99 -9.33 14.89 -14.05
CA SER A 99 -9.75 15.61 -15.26
C SER A 99 -10.99 14.98 -15.89
N ILE A 100 -10.97 13.67 -16.14
CA ILE A 100 -12.08 12.93 -16.76
C ILE A 100 -13.37 13.08 -15.96
N ASN A 101 -13.30 13.01 -14.63
CA ASN A 101 -14.50 13.07 -13.77
C ASN A 101 -14.94 14.50 -13.43
N ALA A 102 -14.07 15.50 -13.54
CA ALA A 102 -14.43 16.90 -13.37
C ALA A 102 -15.13 17.49 -14.60
N ASP A 103 -14.73 17.05 -15.80
CA ASP A 103 -15.22 17.58 -17.08
C ASP A 103 -16.51 16.89 -17.58
N TYR A 104 -17.08 15.96 -16.80
CA TYR A 104 -18.21 15.13 -17.22
C TYR A 104 -19.53 15.90 -17.42
N ARG A 105 -19.64 17.14 -16.92
CA ARG A 105 -20.85 17.98 -16.98
C ARG A 105 -20.56 19.46 -17.26
N SER A 106 -19.48 19.77 -17.97
CA SER A 106 -19.23 21.10 -18.55
C SER A 106 -19.88 21.27 -19.93
#